data_AF-A0A7C3I5Y8-F1
#
_entry.id   AF-A0A7C3I5Y8-F1
#
_cell.length_a   1.000
_cell.length_b   1.000
_cell.length_c   1.000
_cell.angle_alpha   90.00
_cell.angle_beta   90.00
_cell.angle_gamma   90.00
#
_symmetry.space_group_name_H-M   'P 1'
#
loop_
_entity.id
_entity.type
_entity.pdbx_description
1 polymer ?
#
loop_
_entity_poly.entity_id
_entity_poly.type
_entity_poly.pdbx_seq_one_letter_code
_entity_poly.pdbx_strand_id
1 'polypeptide(L)'
;MATYYSFFGLILVLIGAFVAFTSTSARVDFDKKRVKRSTEIFGIIPVGKWIPIDKEMKIGIRKTNQIWSSFIRSNRKLDIRQEGYQLILYGSDNTSLMVLQRTDTLTSAKQALEKMTTELKLTTREAIS
;
A
#
# COMPACT_ATOMS: atom_id res chain seq x y z
N MET A 1 -31.18 10.85 -35.14
CA MET A 1 -30.08 10.26 -34.35
C MET A 1 -29.32 11.40 -33.69
N ALA A 2 -29.49 11.62 -32.39
CA ALA A 2 -28.75 12.65 -31.67
C ALA A 2 -27.39 12.07 -31.27
N THR A 3 -26.33 12.50 -31.94
CA THR A 3 -24.95 12.22 -31.57
C THR A 3 -24.62 13.02 -30.31
N TYR A 4 -24.69 12.36 -29.15
CA TYR A 4 -24.30 12.93 -27.86
C TYR A 4 -22.77 13.05 -27.76
N TYR A 5 -22.18 14.03 -28.44
CA TYR A 5 -20.88 14.55 -28.06
C TYR A 5 -21.09 15.67 -27.05
N SER A 6 -21.32 15.29 -25.79
CA SER A 6 -21.35 16.25 -24.69
C SER A 6 -19.94 16.41 -24.17
N PHE A 7 -19.34 17.59 -24.37
CA PHE A 7 -18.05 17.96 -23.79
C PHE A 7 -18.02 17.69 -22.27
N PHE A 8 -19.14 17.92 -21.57
CA PHE A 8 -19.30 17.60 -20.15
C PHE A 8 -19.30 16.09 -19.87
N GLY A 9 -19.90 15.28 -20.75
CA GLY A 9 -19.86 13.83 -20.65
C GLY A 9 -18.43 13.29 -20.75
N LEU A 10 -17.63 13.85 -21.65
CA LEU A 10 -16.21 13.49 -21.78
C LEU A 10 -15.42 13.83 -20.50
N ILE A 11 -15.62 15.01 -19.93
CA ILE A 11 -14.98 15.41 -18.66
C ILE A 11 -15.36 14.44 -17.53
N LEU A 12 -16.64 14.06 -17.43
CA LEU A 12 -17.11 13.14 -16.40
C LEU A 12 -16.46 11.75 -16.55
N VAL A 13 -16.35 11.23 -17.78
CA VAL A 13 -15.67 9.97 -18.05
C VAL A 13 -14.19 10.05 -17.67
N LEU A 14 -13.51 11.16 -17.98
CA LEU A 14 -12.10 11.36 -17.62
C LEU A 14 -11.88 11.39 -16.11
N ILE A 15 -12.74 12.08 -15.35
CA ILE A 15 -12.66 12.12 -13.89
C ILE A 15 -12.93 10.72 -13.30
N GLY A 16 -13.97 10.03 -13.80
CA GLY A 16 -14.30 8.68 -13.35
C GLY A 16 -13.17 7.69 -13.61
N ALA A 17 -12.57 7.74 -14.80
CA ALA A 17 -11.41 6.93 -15.15
C ALA A 17 -10.20 7.27 -14.26
N PHE A 18 -9.94 8.55 -13.99
CA PHE A 18 -8.85 8.95 -13.10
C PHE A 18 -9.02 8.34 -11.71
N VAL A 19 -10.22 8.42 -11.13
CA VAL A 19 -10.50 7.86 -9.80
C VAL A 19 -10.43 6.33 -9.80
N ALA A 20 -11.00 5.68 -10.81
CA ALA A 20 -11.06 4.22 -10.88
C ALA A 20 -9.69 3.56 -11.10
N PHE A 21 -8.82 4.21 -11.87
CA PHE A 21 -7.53 3.63 -12.27
C PHE A 21 -6.32 4.20 -11.51
N THR A 22 -6.49 5.25 -10.70
CA THR A 22 -5.38 5.75 -9.88
C THR A 22 -5.20 4.87 -8.66
N SER A 23 -4.07 4.18 -8.59
CA SER A 23 -3.71 3.31 -7.47
C SER A 23 -2.34 3.68 -6.90
N THR A 24 -2.07 3.26 -5.66
CA THR A 24 -0.76 3.46 -5.03
C THR A 24 -0.21 2.13 -4.57
N SER A 25 1.04 1.85 -4.92
CA SER A 25 1.77 0.64 -4.58
C SER A 25 3.16 0.97 -4.04
N ALA A 26 3.78 0.01 -3.35
CA ALA A 26 5.20 0.06 -3.05
C ALA A 26 5.93 -0.82 -4.07
N ARG A 27 7.00 -0.30 -4.67
CA ARG A 27 7.89 -1.07 -5.54
C ARG A 27 9.24 -1.22 -4.88
N VAL A 28 9.71 -2.45 -4.81
CA VAL A 28 11.03 -2.82 -4.28
C VAL A 28 11.89 -3.30 -5.44
N ASP A 29 13.06 -2.71 -5.60
CA ASP A 29 14.07 -3.09 -6.58
C ASP A 29 15.22 -3.73 -5.80
N PHE A 30 15.30 -5.06 -5.86
CA PHE A 30 16.25 -5.87 -5.09
C PHE A 30 17.67 -5.76 -5.67
N ASP A 31 17.81 -5.59 -6.99
CA ASP A 31 19.11 -5.47 -7.66
C ASP A 31 19.81 -4.17 -7.28
N LYS A 32 19.08 -3.05 -7.32
CA LYS A 32 19.60 -1.72 -7.00
C LYS A 32 19.37 -1.31 -5.55
N LYS A 33 18.78 -2.20 -4.73
CA LYS A 33 18.45 -1.98 -3.31
C LYS A 33 17.79 -0.63 -3.07
N ARG A 34 16.63 -0.43 -3.68
CA ARG A 34 15.88 0.82 -3.56
C ARG A 34 14.39 0.56 -3.53
N VAL A 35 13.66 1.43 -2.87
CA VAL A 35 12.21 1.36 -2.76
C VAL A 35 11.58 2.65 -3.26
N LYS A 36 10.38 2.55 -3.81
CA LYS A 36 9.56 3.73 -4.07
C LYS A 36 8.11 3.47 -3.72
N ARG A 37 7.45 4.51 -3.24
CA ARG A 37 5.99 4.60 -3.32
C ARG A 37 5.65 5.06 -4.73
N SER A 38 4.96 4.21 -5.48
CA SER A 38 4.56 4.44 -6.87
C SER A 38 3.05 4.69 -6.91
N THR A 39 2.65 5.85 -7.42
CA THR A 39 1.25 6.12 -7.76
C THR A 39 1.10 5.88 -9.25
N GLU A 40 0.23 4.96 -9.64
CA GLU A 40 -0.06 4.64 -11.04
C GLU A 40 -1.20 5.53 -11.51
N ILE A 41 -0.89 6.64 -12.19
CA ILE A 41 -1.92 7.54 -12.72
C ILE A 41 -2.56 6.86 -13.94
N PHE A 42 -3.91 6.79 -13.95
CA PHE A 42 -4.68 6.03 -14.93
C PHE A 42 -4.23 4.56 -15.08
N GLY A 43 -3.55 4.00 -14.08
CA GLY A 43 -3.04 2.63 -14.09
C GLY A 43 -1.82 2.37 -14.99
N ILE A 44 -1.31 3.39 -15.70
CA ILE A 44 -0.25 3.22 -16.72
C ILE A 44 0.98 4.06 -16.41
N ILE A 45 0.82 5.23 -15.78
CA ILE A 45 1.90 6.19 -15.58
C ILE A 45 2.40 6.10 -14.12
N PRO A 46 3.48 5.35 -13.83
CA PRO A 46 4.04 5.26 -12.49
C PRO A 46 4.78 6.55 -12.12
N VAL A 47 4.27 7.30 -11.15
CA VAL A 47 4.96 8.44 -10.55
C VAL A 47 5.45 8.11 -9.15
N GLY A 48 6.65 8.56 -8.79
CA GLY A 48 7.22 8.32 -7.46
C GLY A 48 8.74 8.48 -7.45
N LYS A 49 9.31 8.71 -6.26
CA LYS A 49 10.76 8.86 -6.07
C LYS A 49 11.36 7.58 -5.51
N TRP A 50 12.47 7.16 -6.10
CA TRP A 50 13.29 6.06 -5.57
C TRP A 50 14.09 6.55 -4.36
N ILE A 51 14.05 5.77 -3.29
CA ILE A 51 14.78 5.97 -2.06
C ILE A 51 15.74 4.78 -1.93
N PRO A 52 17.07 5.01 -1.84
CA PRO A 52 18.02 3.93 -1.62
C PRO A 52 17.78 3.29 -0.26
N ILE A 53 17.92 1.97 -0.18
CA ILE A 53 17.88 1.24 1.07
C ILE A 53 19.27 1.31 1.72
N ASP A 54 19.32 1.83 2.95
CA ASP A 54 20.51 1.78 3.80
C ASP A 54 20.51 0.47 4.61
N LYS A 55 21.69 -0.03 4.96
CA LYS A 55 21.89 -1.19 5.84
C LYS A 55 21.36 -0.94 7.26
N GLU A 56 21.33 0.33 7.69
CA GLU A 56 20.78 0.72 9.00
C GLU A 56 19.25 0.72 9.04
N MET A 57 18.58 0.65 7.88
CA MET A 57 17.13 0.52 7.81
C MET A 57 16.67 -0.85 8.31
N LYS A 58 15.41 -0.89 8.76
CA LYS A 58 14.83 -2.11 9.34
C LYS A 58 13.48 -2.40 8.73
N ILE A 59 13.11 -3.69 8.67
CA ILE A 59 11.76 -4.10 8.30
C ILE A 59 11.08 -4.64 9.56
N GLY A 60 9.84 -4.23 9.80
CA GLY A 60 9.04 -4.73 10.91
C GLY A 60 7.61 -5.03 10.50
N ILE A 61 6.91 -5.82 11.32
CA ILE A 61 5.49 -6.12 11.14
C ILE A 61 4.67 -5.24 12.09
N ARG A 62 3.61 -4.63 11.56
CA ARG A 62 2.61 -3.88 12.32
C ARG A 62 1.24 -4.52 12.14
N LYS A 63 0.54 -4.79 13.25
CA LYS A 63 -0.87 -5.21 13.21
C LYS A 63 -1.75 -4.01 12.83
N THR A 64 -2.70 -4.22 11.92
CA THR A 64 -3.72 -3.24 11.57
C THR A 64 -5.10 -3.82 11.86
N ASN A 65 -5.93 -3.02 12.53
CA ASN A 65 -7.33 -3.36 12.77
C ASN A 65 -8.16 -2.37 11.97
N GLN A 66 -8.70 -2.82 10.84
CA GLN A 66 -9.64 -2.02 10.05
C GLN A 66 -11.06 -2.41 10.46
N ILE A 67 -11.85 -1.40 10.87
CA ILE A 67 -13.26 -1.56 11.19
C ILE A 67 -14.05 -0.90 10.07
N TRP A 68 -14.73 -1.71 9.27
CA TRP A 68 -15.68 -1.23 8.28
C TRP A 68 -17.05 -1.17 8.91
N SER A 69 -17.55 0.05 9.12
CA SER A 69 -18.90 0.29 9.62
C SER A 69 -19.81 0.69 8.46
N SER A 70 -20.89 -0.07 8.23
CA SER A 70 -21.94 0.30 7.30
C SER A 70 -23.28 0.46 8.04
N PHE A 71 -24.05 1.47 7.65
CA PHE A 71 -25.38 1.73 8.18
C PHE A 71 -26.43 1.28 7.16
N ILE A 72 -27.26 0.31 7.53
CA ILE A 72 -28.35 -0.21 6.69
C ILE A 72 -29.63 0.60 6.96
N ARG A 73 -30.55 0.65 5.98
CA ARG A 73 -31.86 1.37 6.01
C ARG A 73 -32.69 1.20 7.30
N SER A 74 -32.45 0.18 8.12
CA SER A 74 -33.12 -0.03 9.42
C SER A 74 -32.34 0.53 10.64
N ASN A 75 -31.34 1.38 10.43
CA ASN A 75 -30.40 1.86 11.46
C ASN A 75 -29.63 0.75 12.20
N ARG A 76 -29.55 -0.45 11.60
CA ARG A 76 -28.67 -1.50 12.08
C ARG A 76 -27.24 -1.22 11.61
N LYS A 77 -26.33 -1.14 12.58
CA LYS A 77 -24.88 -1.02 12.35
C LYS A 77 -24.31 -2.40 12.05
N LEU A 78 -23.70 -2.56 10.88
CA LEU A 78 -22.90 -3.74 10.55
C LEU A 78 -21.43 -3.34 10.67
N ASP A 79 -20.75 -3.86 11.69
CA ASP A 79 -19.31 -3.68 11.89
C ASP A 79 -18.57 -4.94 11.43
N ILE A 80 -17.84 -4.82 10.32
CA ILE A 80 -16.93 -5.87 9.85
C ILE A 80 -15.53 -5.52 10.35
N ARG A 81 -14.99 -6.35 11.25
CA ARG A 81 -13.62 -6.23 11.73
C ARG A 81 -12.72 -7.06 10.82
N GLN A 82 -11.80 -6.40 10.13
CA GLN A 82 -10.75 -7.05 9.36
C GLN A 82 -9.43 -6.78 10.07
N GLU A 83 -8.89 -7.81 10.71
CA GLU A 83 -7.53 -7.79 11.20
C GLU A 83 -6.58 -8.10 10.04
N GLY A 84 -5.45 -7.41 10.00
CA GLY A 84 -4.40 -7.63 9.03
C GLY A 84 -3.03 -7.25 9.57
N TYR A 85 -2.02 -7.49 8.75
CA TYR A 85 -0.62 -7.25 9.07
C TYR A 85 0.02 -6.46 7.94
N GLN A 86 0.93 -5.56 8.31
CA GLN A 86 1.63 -4.71 7.36
C GLN A 86 3.13 -4.81 7.60
N LEU A 87 3.89 -5.05 6.54
CA LEU A 87 5.33 -4.92 6.55
C LEU A 87 5.67 -3.45 6.35
N ILE A 88 6.47 -2.88 7.25
CA ILE A 88 6.85 -1.47 7.24
C ILE A 88 8.36 -1.38 7.15
N LEU A 89 8.84 -0.53 6.24
CA LEU A 89 10.23 -0.10 6.20
C LEU A 89 10.42 1.06 7.18
N TYR A 90 11.42 0.93 8.03
CA TYR A 90 11.84 1.94 8.99
C TYR A 90 13.20 2.54 8.59
N GLY A 91 13.34 3.84 8.79
CA GLY A 91 14.61 4.54 8.67
C GLY A 91 15.60 4.11 9.75
N SER A 92 16.85 4.58 9.65
CA SER A 92 17.89 4.36 10.66
C SER A 92 17.50 4.95 12.03
N ASP A 93 16.71 6.02 12.03
CA ASP A 93 16.11 6.67 13.20
C ASP A 93 14.86 5.92 13.76
N ASN A 94 14.56 4.73 13.24
CA ASN A 94 13.35 3.94 13.52
C ASN A 94 12.03 4.65 13.15
N THR A 95 12.04 5.71 12.35
CA THR A 95 10.80 6.32 11.82
C THR A 95 10.20 5.44 10.74
N SER A 96 8.87 5.36 10.69
CA SER A 96 8.16 4.59 9.66
C SER A 96 8.21 5.33 8.32
N LEU A 97 8.94 4.79 7.35
CA LEU A 97 9.05 5.40 6.02
C LEU A 97 7.87 5.04 5.12
N MET A 98 7.56 3.75 4.98
CA MET A 98 6.46 3.29 4.13
C MET A 98 6.03 1.85 4.42
N VAL A 99 4.79 1.52 4.02
CA VAL A 99 4.28 0.14 3.99
C VAL A 99 4.79 -0.54 2.72
N LEU A 100 5.49 -1.66 2.87
CA LEU A 100 6.01 -2.48 1.78
C LEU A 100 4.97 -3.48 1.26
N GLN A 101 4.26 -4.13 2.18
CA GLN A 101 3.29 -5.17 1.85
C GLN A 101 2.21 -5.26 2.92
N ARG A 102 0.99 -5.64 2.52
CA ARG A 102 -0.13 -5.95 3.42
C ARG A 102 -0.47 -7.44 3.28
N THR A 103 -0.79 -8.11 4.39
CA THR A 103 -1.17 -9.51 4.44
C THR A 103 -2.29 -9.71 5.45
N ASP A 104 -3.14 -10.73 5.26
CA ASP A 104 -4.26 -10.98 6.17
C ASP A 104 -3.83 -11.82 7.40
N THR A 105 -2.75 -12.60 7.29
CA THR A 105 -2.28 -13.49 8.36
C THR A 105 -0.89 -13.13 8.84
N LEU A 106 -0.63 -13.40 10.13
CA LEU A 106 0.70 -13.20 10.75
C LEU A 106 1.74 -14.13 10.11
N THR A 107 1.36 -15.36 9.79
CA THR A 107 2.26 -16.35 9.16
C THR A 107 2.73 -15.85 7.80
N SER A 108 1.82 -15.35 6.96
CA SER A 108 2.19 -14.75 5.67
C SER A 108 3.07 -13.51 5.85
N ALA A 109 2.77 -12.68 6.86
CA ALA A 109 3.59 -11.51 7.19
C ALA A 109 5.04 -11.90 7.57
N LYS A 110 5.21 -12.93 8.41
CA LYS A 110 6.52 -13.42 8.84
C LYS A 110 7.31 -14.02 7.68
N GLN A 111 6.68 -14.80 6.81
CA GLN A 111 7.32 -15.35 5.62
C GLN A 111 7.77 -14.23 4.65
N ALA A 112 6.91 -13.24 4.42
CA ALA A 112 7.25 -12.08 3.59
C ALA A 112 8.40 -11.26 4.22
N LEU A 113 8.40 -11.11 5.54
CA LEU A 113 9.43 -10.40 6.28
C LEU A 113 10.79 -11.09 6.10
N GLU A 114 10.87 -12.39 6.35
CA GLU A 114 12.10 -13.19 6.19
C GLU A 114 12.64 -13.11 4.76
N LYS A 115 11.76 -13.21 3.76
CA LYS A 115 12.13 -13.06 2.35
C LYS A 115 12.74 -11.68 2.09
N MET A 116 12.05 -10.61 2.48
CA MET A 116 12.52 -9.25 2.22
C MET A 116 13.81 -8.92 2.97
N THR A 117 13.96 -9.34 4.22
CA THR A 117 15.19 -9.09 5.00
C THR A 117 16.37 -9.83 4.42
N THR A 118 16.16 -11.05 3.89
CA THR A 118 17.20 -11.86 3.25
C THR A 118 17.65 -11.23 1.93
N GLU A 119 16.70 -10.88 1.05
CA GLU A 119 17.02 -10.31 -0.26
C GLU A 119 17.68 -8.91 -0.15
N LEU A 120 17.20 -8.08 0.79
CA LEU A 120 17.71 -6.72 0.97
C LEU A 120 18.92 -6.64 1.92
N LYS A 121 19.22 -7.71 2.67
CA LYS A 121 20.24 -7.79 3.73
C LYS A 121 20.02 -6.75 4.83
N LEU A 122 18.79 -6.67 5.34
CA LEU A 122 18.37 -5.74 6.40
C LEU A 122 18.11 -6.46 7.71
N THR A 123 18.11 -5.69 8.80
CA THR A 123 17.74 -6.21 10.12
C THR A 123 16.23 -6.12 10.36
N THR A 124 15.74 -7.04 11.19
CA THR A 124 14.34 -7.08 11.60
C THR A 124 14.13 -6.18 12.82
N ARG A 125 13.00 -5.48 12.85
CA ARG A 125 12.49 -4.83 14.06
C ARG A 125 11.48 -5.76 14.74
N GLU A 126 11.67 -6.02 16.03
CA GLU A 126 10.68 -6.74 16.82
C GLU A 126 9.34 -5.97 16.86
N ALA A 127 8.25 -6.71 16.69
CA ALA A 127 6.92 -6.13 16.67
C ALA A 127 6.58 -5.57 18.05
N ILE A 128 6.17 -4.30 18.12
CA ILE A 128 5.49 -3.77 19.29
C ILE A 128 4.11 -4.41 19.29
N SER A 129 3.87 -5.32 20.24
CA SER A 129 2.58 -5.97 20.52
C SER A 129 1.52 -4.95 20.88
#